data_AF-A0A9D1DXE8-F1
#
_entry.id   AF-A0A9D1DXE8-F1
#
_cell.length_a   1.000
_cell.length_b   1.000
_cell.length_c   1.000
_cell.angle_alpha   90.00
_cell.angle_beta   90.00
_cell.angle_gamma   90.00
#
_symmetry.space_group_name_H-M   'P 1'
#
loop_
_entity.id
_entity.type
_entity.pdbx_description
1 polymer ?
#
loop_
_entity_poly.entity_id
_entity_poly.type
_entity_poly.pdbx_seq_one_letter_code
_entity_poly.pdbx_strand_id
1 'polypeptide(L)'
;RLKSHPVCISSDGGVSIEMEKVLSAMPGANGQKIQAKRVLELNASHPVFARLQKLFAENLDAVKEYASLLYDQALLIEGLPIEDPVAFSNAVCKLMAE
;
A
#
# COMPACT_ATOMS: atom_id res chain seq x y z
N ARG A 1 6.63 3.23 12.36
CA ARG A 1 5.84 3.62 11.17
C ARG A 1 4.34 3.52 11.45
N LEU A 2 3.81 2.42 12.00
CA LEU A 2 2.40 2.28 12.41
C LEU A 2 2.03 2.96 13.76
N LYS A 3 2.22 4.29 13.89
CA LYS A 3 1.71 5.03 15.05
C LYS A 3 0.42 5.78 14.73
N SER A 4 0.42 6.53 13.63
CA SER A 4 -0.72 7.35 13.21
C SER A 4 -1.35 6.93 11.87
N HIS A 5 -0.60 6.22 11.03
CA HIS A 5 -1.05 5.86 9.68
C HIS A 5 -1.80 4.53 9.72
N PRO A 6 -2.83 4.32 8.87
CA PRO A 6 -3.59 3.07 8.81
C PRO A 6 -2.76 1.90 8.29
N VAL A 7 -1.75 2.18 7.46
CA VAL A 7 -0.93 1.19 6.74
C VAL A 7 0.52 1.64 6.57
N CYS A 8 1.38 0.68 6.30
CA CYS A 8 2.79 0.88 5.97
C CYS A 8 3.25 -0.20 4.98
N ILE A 9 4.19 0.11 4.09
CA ILE A 9 4.90 -0.93 3.34
C ILE A 9 6.23 -1.20 4.03
N SER A 10 6.49 -2.46 4.31
CA SER A 10 7.80 -2.96 4.73
C SER A 10 8.37 -3.91 3.68
N SER A 11 9.64 -4.25 3.81
CA SER A 11 10.31 -5.25 2.98
C SER A 11 10.57 -6.51 3.80
N ASP A 12 10.32 -7.67 3.20
CA ASP A 12 10.75 -8.97 3.72
C ASP A 12 12.02 -9.43 2.98
N GLY A 13 12.98 -10.00 3.73
CA GLY A 13 14.25 -10.48 3.20
C GLY A 13 15.38 -9.43 3.18
N GLY A 14 16.39 -9.67 2.32
CA GLY A 14 17.68 -8.96 2.35
C GLY A 14 17.72 -7.62 1.60
N VAL A 15 16.64 -7.22 0.93
CA VAL A 15 16.57 -6.00 0.11
C VAL A 15 15.50 -5.07 0.70
N SER A 16 15.91 -3.87 1.09
CA SER A 16 14.96 -2.83 1.54
C SER A 16 14.34 -2.07 0.37
N ILE A 17 13.21 -1.40 0.62
CA ILE A 17 12.54 -0.53 -0.36
C ILE A 17 13.46 0.64 -0.75
N GLU A 18 14.18 1.23 0.21
CA GLU A 18 15.17 2.27 -0.05
C GLU A 18 16.33 1.75 -0.91
N MET A 19 16.80 0.52 -0.70
CA MET A 19 17.81 -0.09 -1.56
C MET A 19 17.29 -0.29 -2.98
N GLU A 20 16.07 -0.81 -3.16
CA GLU A 20 15.41 -0.93 -4.48
C GLU A 20 15.38 0.43 -5.21
N LYS A 21 14.97 1.50 -4.52
CA LYS A 21 14.90 2.85 -5.08
C LYS A 21 16.26 3.36 -5.54
N VAL A 22 17.29 3.23 -4.70
CA VAL A 22 18.65 3.67 -5.01
C VAL A 22 19.20 2.92 -6.22
N LEU A 23 19.07 1.58 -6.22
CA LEU A 23 19.57 0.74 -7.30
C LEU A 23 18.84 1.01 -8.63
N SER A 24 17.54 1.26 -8.58
CA SER A 24 16.73 1.60 -9.78
C SER A 24 17.10 2.95 -10.39
N ALA A 25 17.65 3.88 -9.59
CA ALA A 25 18.05 5.20 -10.05
C ALA A 25 19.50 5.26 -10.58
N MET A 26 20.30 4.19 -10.40
CA MET A 26 21.70 4.18 -10.85
C MET A 26 21.82 4.05 -12.38
N PRO A 27 22.63 4.90 -13.05
CA PRO A 27 22.93 4.75 -14.46
C PRO A 27 23.63 3.41 -14.73
N GLY A 28 23.14 2.64 -15.70
CA GLY A 28 23.73 1.34 -16.05
C GLY A 28 23.19 0.14 -15.27
N ALA A 29 22.08 0.28 -14.54
CA ALA A 29 21.27 -0.83 -14.03
C ALA A 29 20.61 -1.59 -15.22
N ASN A 30 21.43 -2.26 -16.02
CA ASN A 30 21.05 -3.00 -17.22
C ASN A 30 20.31 -4.29 -16.85
N GLY A 31 19.06 -4.18 -16.39
CA GLY A 31 18.12 -5.29 -16.28
C GLY A 31 18.15 -6.11 -14.99
N GLN A 32 19.04 -5.81 -14.03
CA GLN A 32 18.91 -6.36 -12.68
C GLN A 32 17.81 -5.60 -11.92
N LYS A 33 16.55 -6.01 -12.16
CA LYS A 33 15.39 -5.55 -11.37
C LYS A 33 15.47 -6.18 -9.97
N ILE A 34 16.33 -5.63 -9.12
CA ILE A 34 16.34 -5.94 -7.69
C ILE A 34 15.07 -5.32 -7.11
N GLN A 35 14.07 -6.16 -6.84
CA GLN A 35 12.80 -5.76 -6.23
C GLN A 35 12.75 -6.25 -4.80
N ALA A 36 12.43 -5.36 -3.87
CA ALA A 36 12.14 -5.75 -2.50
C ALA A 36 10.81 -6.52 -2.49
N LYS A 37 10.75 -7.61 -1.71
CA LYS A 37 9.48 -8.28 -1.44
C LYS A 37 8.66 -7.39 -0.50
N ARG A 38 7.62 -6.75 -1.04
CA ARG A 38 6.78 -5.81 -0.29
C ARG A 38 5.81 -6.56 0.62
N VAL A 39 5.66 -6.07 1.84
CA VAL A 39 4.66 -6.52 2.82
C VAL A 39 3.80 -5.31 3.18
N LEU A 40 2.49 -5.45 2.97
CA LEU A 40 1.52 -4.45 3.42
C LEU A 40 1.19 -4.75 4.89
N GLU A 41 1.57 -3.84 5.79
CA GLU A 41 1.25 -3.94 7.20
C GLU A 41 0.05 -3.07 7.53
N LEU A 42 -0.89 -3.62 8.31
CA LEU A 42 -2.07 -2.91 8.80
C LEU A 42 -1.87 -2.47 10.25
N ASN A 43 -2.28 -1.24 10.56
CA ASN A 43 -2.28 -0.74 11.93
C ASN A 43 -3.55 -1.19 12.67
N ALA A 44 -3.43 -2.21 13.52
CA ALA A 44 -4.55 -2.71 14.31
C ALA A 44 -5.18 -1.68 15.26
N SER A 45 -4.45 -0.62 15.61
CA SER A 45 -4.95 0.46 16.48
C SER A 45 -5.69 1.56 15.72
N HIS A 46 -5.62 1.58 14.38
CA HIS A 46 -6.26 2.62 13.58
C HIS A 46 -7.75 2.30 13.34
N PRO A 47 -8.68 3.28 13.40
CA PRO A 47 -10.11 3.04 13.18
C PRO A 47 -10.47 2.32 11.87
N VAL A 48 -9.65 2.49 10.83
CA VAL A 48 -9.79 1.79 9.54
C VAL A 48 -9.69 0.26 9.71
N PHE A 49 -8.84 -0.23 10.62
CA PHE A 49 -8.75 -1.67 10.87
C PHE A 49 -10.03 -2.22 11.49
N ALA A 50 -10.63 -1.50 12.44
CA ALA A 50 -11.94 -1.87 13.00
C ALA A 50 -13.05 -1.85 11.93
N ARG A 51 -13.00 -0.91 10.97
CA ARG A 51 -13.91 -0.91 9.82
C ARG A 51 -13.70 -2.14 8.93
N LEU A 52 -12.46 -2.50 8.61
CA LEU A 52 -12.14 -3.71 7.87
C LEU A 52 -12.66 -4.98 8.55
N GLN A 53 -12.53 -5.09 9.88
CA GLN A 53 -13.05 -6.25 10.62
C GLN A 53 -14.58 -6.38 10.50
N LYS A 54 -15.32 -5.26 10.55
CA LYS A 54 -16.77 -5.25 10.34
C LYS A 54 -17.13 -5.66 8.91
N LEU A 55 -16.48 -5.05 7.92
CA LEU A 55 -16.68 -5.37 6.51
C LEU A 55 -16.35 -6.83 6.21
N PHE A 56 -15.36 -7.42 6.88
CA PHE A 56 -15.03 -8.84 6.69
C PHE A 56 -16.17 -9.78 7.08
N ALA A 57 -16.98 -9.41 8.07
CA ALA A 57 -18.16 -10.20 8.47
C ALA A 57 -19.39 -9.91 7.60
N GLU A 58 -19.50 -8.70 7.04
CA GLU A 58 -20.73 -8.21 6.40
C GLU A 58 -20.66 -8.17 4.88
N ASN A 59 -19.50 -7.83 4.31
CA ASN A 59 -19.30 -7.58 2.88
C ASN A 59 -17.82 -7.79 2.47
N LEU A 60 -17.51 -9.01 2.04
CA LEU A 60 -16.16 -9.38 1.58
C LEU A 60 -15.70 -8.64 0.32
N ASP A 61 -16.62 -8.17 -0.52
CA ASP A 61 -16.23 -7.40 -1.72
C ASP A 61 -15.78 -5.98 -1.34
N ALA A 62 -16.43 -5.35 -0.35
CA ALA A 62 -15.96 -4.09 0.21
C ALA A 62 -14.56 -4.23 0.85
N VAL A 63 -14.24 -5.39 1.44
CA VAL A 63 -12.87 -5.65 1.95
C VAL A 63 -11.83 -5.60 0.83
N LYS A 64 -12.13 -6.15 -0.35
CA LYS A 64 -11.20 -6.09 -1.50
C LYS A 64 -10.95 -4.65 -1.95
N GLU A 65 -12.02 -3.84 -2.00
CA GLU A 65 -11.92 -2.43 -2.37
C GLU A 65 -11.06 -1.64 -1.37
N TYR A 66 -11.31 -1.84 -0.08
CA TYR A 66 -10.50 -1.22 0.98
C TYR A 66 -9.05 -1.71 0.94
N ALA A 67 -8.80 -2.99 0.68
CA ALA A 67 -7.45 -3.54 0.60
C ALA A 67 -6.65 -2.90 -0.55
N SER A 68 -7.27 -2.73 -1.73
CA SER A 68 -6.63 -2.03 -2.86
C SER A 68 -6.32 -0.57 -2.51
N LEU A 69 -7.30 0.14 -1.95
CA LEU A 69 -7.13 1.54 -1.58
C LEU A 69 -6.03 1.72 -0.53
N LEU A 70 -6.00 0.85 0.48
CA LEU A 70 -4.99 0.89 1.53
C LEU A 70 -3.61 0.57 0.99
N TYR A 71 -3.49 -0.34 0.02
CA TYR A 71 -2.21 -0.58 -0.65
C TYR A 71 -1.71 0.66 -1.39
N ASP A 72 -2.57 1.33 -2.17
CA ASP A 72 -2.22 2.57 -2.88
C ASP A 72 -1.87 3.72 -1.93
N GLN A 73 -2.58 3.84 -0.81
CA GLN A 73 -2.23 4.79 0.26
C GLN A 73 -0.85 4.46 0.85
N ALA A 74 -0.53 3.20 1.06
CA ALA A 74 0.77 2.79 1.57
C ALA A 74 1.90 3.12 0.58
N LEU A 75 1.66 2.94 -0.74
CA LEU A 75 2.58 3.37 -1.79
C LEU A 75 2.82 4.88 -1.72
N LEU A 76 1.76 5.68 -1.62
CA LEU A 76 1.86 7.14 -1.49
C LEU A 76 2.66 7.58 -0.27
N ILE A 77 2.40 6.99 0.90
CA ILE A 77 3.10 7.29 2.16
C ILE A 77 4.60 7.01 2.02
N GLU A 78 4.95 5.92 1.34
CA GLU A 78 6.34 5.52 1.09
C GLU A 78 6.94 6.23 -0.12
N GLY A 79 6.24 7.16 -0.78
CA GLY A 79 6.72 7.85 -1.97
C GLY A 79 6.99 6.94 -3.16
N LEU A 80 6.27 5.82 -3.25
CA LEU A 80 6.27 4.90 -4.38
C LEU A 80 5.18 5.28 -5.38
N PRO A 81 5.37 5.02 -6.69
CA PRO A 81 4.35 5.29 -7.69
C PRO A 81 3.14 4.38 -7.48
N ILE A 82 1.94 4.95 -7.62
CA ILE A 82 0.71 4.19 -7.82
C ILE A 82 0.67 3.74 -9.29
N GLU A 83 0.33 2.48 -9.54
CA GLU A 83 0.26 1.91 -10.88
C GLU A 83 -0.87 2.51 -11.73
N ASP A 84 -2.07 2.66 -11.14
CA ASP A 84 -3.22 3.32 -11.76
C ASP A 84 -3.77 4.45 -10.85
N PRO A 85 -3.25 5.69 -10.99
CA PRO A 85 -3.73 6.83 -10.22
C PRO A 85 -5.21 7.18 -10.46
N VAL A 86 -5.75 6.82 -11.63
CA VAL A 86 -7.16 7.09 -11.98
C VAL A 86 -8.06 6.12 -11.22
N ALA A 87 -7.73 4.83 -11.20
CA ALA A 87 -8.45 3.84 -10.39
C ALA A 87 -8.42 4.20 -8.90
N PHE A 88 -7.26 4.61 -8.38
CA PHE A 88 -7.13 5.07 -6.99
C PHE A 88 -8.04 6.27 -6.70
N SER A 89 -7.99 7.31 -7.54
CA SER A 89 -8.84 8.50 -7.40
C SER A 89 -10.33 8.16 -7.43
N ASN A 90 -10.75 7.29 -8.35
CA ASN A 90 -12.13 6.84 -8.45
C ASN A 90 -12.56 6.04 -7.21
N ALA A 91 -11.69 5.20 -6.65
CA ALA A 91 -11.96 4.45 -5.43
C ALA A 91 -12.14 5.38 -4.22
N VAL A 92 -11.33 6.43 -4.10
CA VAL A 92 -11.51 7.48 -3.08
C VAL A 92 -12.86 8.19 -3.26
N CYS A 93 -13.17 8.64 -4.48
CA CYS A 93 -14.44 9.32 -4.78
C CYS A 93 -15.66 8.45 -4.49
N LYS A 94 -15.59 7.15 -4.81
CA LYS A 94 -16.65 6.19 -4.50
C LYS A 94 -16.93 6.15 -3.00
N LEU A 95 -15.90 5.99 -2.17
CA LEU A 95 -16.05 5.95 -0.71
C LEU A 95 -16.52 7.27 -0.10
N MET A 96 -16.21 8.42 -0.71
CA MET A 96 -16.70 9.72 -0.25
C MET A 96 -18.20 9.92 -0.52
N ALA A 97 -18.78 9.16 -1.44
CA ALA A 97 -20.18 9.26 -1.84
C ALA A 97 -21.10 8.23 -1.16
N GLU A 98 -20.52 7.31 -0.36
CA GLU A 98 -21.23 6.34 0.48
C GLU A 98 -21.62 6.94 1.85
#